data_AF-A0A6A7W7N4-F1
#
_entry.id   AF-A0A6A7W7N4-F1
#
_cell.length_a   1.000
_cell.length_b   1.000
_cell.length_c   1.000
_cell.angle_alpha   90.00
_cell.angle_beta   90.00
_cell.angle_gamma   90.00
#
_symmetry.space_group_name_H-M   'P 1'
#
loop_
_entity.id
_entity.type
_entity.pdbx_description
1 polymer ?
#
loop_
_entity_poly.entity_id
_entity_poly.type
_entity_poly.pdbx_seq_one_letter_code
_entity_poly.pdbx_strand_id
1 'polypeptide(L)'
;MNRIYKKNFIFKANRFEEYSNGVCTNKGAINTTIVAKVLNDSTLGIGLLDEVPANLNTRFGLPIFGIQNGDILEDRIQYGRIPDSFSWNDPNEPLVCNIFNNLTCIRFAMLSPLRIVEFYGQFVDIQ
;
A
#
# COMPACT_ATOMS: atom_id res chain seq x y z
N MET A 1 -0.81 -16.81 2.85
CA MET A 1 -1.33 -15.42 2.98
C MET A 1 -1.42 -14.93 4.42
N ASN A 2 -2.11 -15.65 5.31
CA ASN A 2 -2.38 -15.19 6.68
C ASN A 2 -1.13 -14.86 7.52
N ARG A 3 0.07 -15.21 7.05
CA ARG A 3 1.34 -14.99 7.75
C ARG A 3 1.77 -13.53 7.85
N ILE A 4 1.23 -12.61 7.05
CA ILE A 4 1.58 -11.17 7.10
C ILE A 4 0.41 -10.27 7.53
N TYR A 5 -0.79 -10.83 7.71
CA TYR A 5 -1.95 -10.04 8.12
C TYR A 5 -1.78 -9.58 9.57
N LYS A 6 -2.04 -8.29 9.83
CA LYS A 6 -1.85 -7.66 11.15
C LYS A 6 -0.44 -7.91 11.73
N LYS A 7 0.58 -7.84 10.88
CA LYS A 7 1.98 -7.91 11.29
C LYS A 7 2.74 -6.65 10.94
N ASN A 8 3.77 -6.37 11.74
CA ASN A 8 4.77 -5.39 11.34
C ASN A 8 5.62 -5.99 10.23
N PHE A 9 6.02 -5.17 9.26
CA PHE A 9 6.91 -5.64 8.21
C PHE A 9 7.80 -4.54 7.66
N ILE A 10 8.90 -4.97 7.05
CA ILE A 10 9.79 -4.14 6.25
C ILE A 10 9.86 -4.75 4.84
N PHE A 11 9.59 -3.92 3.84
CA PHE A 11 9.66 -4.28 2.43
C PHE A 11 10.63 -3.33 1.71
N LYS A 12 11.59 -3.88 0.99
CA LYS A 12 12.52 -3.09 0.17
C LYS A 12 12.10 -3.18 -1.29
N ALA A 13 11.71 -2.05 -1.84
CA ALA A 13 11.35 -1.92 -3.25
C ALA A 13 12.59 -1.52 -4.06
N ASN A 14 12.75 -2.16 -5.22
CA ASN A 14 13.81 -1.83 -6.19
C ASN A 14 13.25 -1.27 -7.51
N ARG A 15 11.93 -1.33 -7.69
CA ARG A 15 11.22 -0.88 -8.89
C ARG A 15 9.81 -0.42 -8.51
N PHE A 16 9.29 0.54 -9.24
CA PHE A 16 7.89 0.96 -9.12
C PHE A 16 7.22 1.12 -10.49
N GLU A 17 5.89 1.04 -10.48
CA GLU A 17 5.04 1.38 -11.60
C GLU A 17 3.86 2.21 -11.09
N GLU A 18 3.52 3.26 -11.81
CA GLU A 18 2.41 4.16 -11.50
C GLU A 18 1.40 4.11 -12.64
N TYR A 19 0.14 3.98 -12.27
CA TYR A 19 -0.98 3.85 -13.18
C TYR A 19 -2.01 4.94 -12.88
N SER A 20 -2.54 5.52 -13.94
CA SER A 20 -3.67 6.45 -13.90
C SER A 20 -4.72 5.97 -14.90
N ASN A 21 -5.98 5.86 -14.45
CA ASN A 21 -7.09 5.36 -15.28
C ASN A 21 -6.78 4.04 -16.03
N GLY A 22 -6.05 3.13 -15.38
CA GLY A 22 -5.70 1.81 -15.94
C GLY A 22 -4.50 1.79 -16.90
N VAL A 23 -3.87 2.93 -17.17
CA VAL A 23 -2.68 3.03 -18.04
C VAL A 23 -1.44 3.28 -17.19
N CYS A 24 -0.35 2.54 -17.44
CA CYS A 24 0.95 2.81 -16.82
C CYS A 24 1.51 4.14 -17.34
N THR A 25 1.57 5.16 -16.48
CA THR A 25 2.00 6.52 -16.84
C THR A 25 3.45 6.79 -16.46
N ASN A 26 3.98 6.06 -15.48
CA ASN A 26 5.35 6.22 -15.01
C ASN A 26 5.87 4.90 -14.44
N LYS A 27 7.17 4.64 -14.56
CA LYS A 27 7.83 3.45 -14.02
C LYS A 27 9.33 3.65 -13.99
N GLY A 28 10.01 2.95 -13.08
CA GLY A 28 11.46 3.04 -12.99
C GLY A 28 12.05 2.20 -11.88
N ALA A 29 13.37 2.22 -11.81
CA ALA A 29 14.09 1.78 -10.62
C ALA A 29 13.81 2.76 -9.48
N ILE A 30 13.81 2.27 -8.25
CA ILE A 30 13.69 3.08 -7.05
C ILE A 30 14.38 2.36 -5.89
N ASN A 31 14.93 3.10 -4.94
CA ASN A 31 15.37 2.55 -3.67
C ASN A 31 14.47 3.06 -2.56
N THR A 32 13.35 2.37 -2.31
CA THR A 32 12.37 2.71 -1.26
C THR A 32 12.34 1.63 -0.19
N THR A 33 12.33 2.04 1.07
CA THR A 33 12.00 1.15 2.18
C THR A 33 10.59 1.43 2.68
N ILE A 34 9.68 0.46 2.57
CA ILE A 34 8.32 0.51 3.10
C ILE A 34 8.33 -0.15 4.48
N VAL A 35 8.01 0.63 5.51
CA VAL A 35 7.87 0.15 6.88
C VAL A 35 6.40 0.19 7.26
N ALA A 36 5.84 -0.93 7.68
CA ALA A 36 4.48 -1.00 8.19
C ALA A 36 4.48 -1.44 9.65
N LYS A 37 3.70 -0.73 10.47
CA LYS A 37 3.56 -0.98 11.90
C LYS A 37 2.09 -1.05 12.26
N VAL A 38 1.66 -2.15 12.87
CA VAL A 38 0.33 -2.25 13.47
C VAL A 38 0.33 -1.37 14.72
N LEU A 39 -0.43 -0.27 14.67
CA LEU A 39 -0.50 0.70 15.76
C LEU A 39 -1.48 0.22 16.83
N ASN A 40 -2.58 -0.41 16.40
CA ASN A 40 -3.60 -1.03 17.23
C ASN A 40 -4.44 -2.00 16.36
N ASP A 41 -5.48 -2.62 16.92
CA ASP A 41 -6.31 -3.61 16.23
C ASP A 41 -7.06 -3.10 14.99
N SER A 42 -7.16 -1.78 14.83
CA SER A 42 -7.93 -1.09 13.79
C SER A 42 -7.08 -0.23 12.86
N THR A 43 -5.77 -0.10 13.07
CA THR A 43 -4.94 0.83 12.32
C THR A 43 -3.55 0.27 12.00
N LEU A 44 -3.20 0.29 10.72
CA LEU A 44 -1.86 0.04 10.21
C LEU A 44 -1.20 1.39 9.85
N GLY A 45 -0.10 1.74 10.50
CA GLY A 45 0.74 2.88 10.10
C GLY A 45 1.75 2.45 9.05
N ILE A 46 1.93 3.27 8.00
CA ILE A 46 2.90 3.02 6.94
C ILE A 46 3.83 4.23 6.80
N GLY A 47 5.12 3.95 6.64
CA GLY A 47 6.16 4.91 6.29
C GLY A 47 6.92 4.46 5.04
N LEU A 48 7.05 5.38 4.08
CA LEU A 48 7.92 5.25 2.91
C LEU A 48 9.20 6.04 3.21
N LEU A 49 10.33 5.35 3.20
CA LEU A 49 11.66 5.92 3.47
C LEU A 49 12.49 5.91 2.18
N ASP A 50 13.58 6.68 2.18
CA ASP A 50 14.52 6.81 1.07
C ASP A 50 13.89 7.51 -0.15
N GLU A 51 13.94 6.90 -1.34
CA GLU A 51 13.34 7.46 -2.55
C GLU A 51 11.84 7.15 -2.59
N VAL A 52 11.00 8.12 -2.97
CA VAL A 52 9.55 7.93 -3.09
C VAL A 52 9.09 8.60 -4.39
N PRO A 53 8.17 7.99 -5.17
CA PRO A 53 7.59 8.64 -6.34
C PRO A 53 6.95 9.99 -5.95
N ALA A 54 7.01 10.95 -6.86
CA ALA A 54 6.47 12.29 -6.61
C ALA A 54 4.97 12.22 -6.26
N ASN A 55 4.53 13.17 -5.44
CA ASN A 55 3.13 13.33 -5.04
C ASN A 55 2.57 12.12 -4.27
N LEU A 56 3.37 11.34 -3.56
CA LEU A 56 2.90 10.27 -2.68
C LEU A 56 3.24 10.62 -1.23
N ASN A 57 2.23 10.67 -0.35
CA ASN A 57 2.48 10.92 1.06
C ASN A 57 3.35 9.81 1.65
N THR A 58 4.40 10.20 2.36
CA THR A 58 5.42 9.26 2.87
C THR A 58 5.07 8.67 4.23
N ARG A 59 4.04 9.20 4.91
CA ARG A 59 3.56 8.69 6.20
C ARG A 59 2.04 8.80 6.24
N PHE A 60 1.36 7.69 6.48
CA PHE A 60 -0.10 7.63 6.50
C PHE A 60 -0.58 6.42 7.31
N GLY A 61 -1.86 6.43 7.68
CA GLY A 61 -2.51 5.34 8.40
C GLY A 61 -3.63 4.74 7.56
N LEU A 62 -3.74 3.41 7.55
CA LEU A 62 -4.81 2.68 6.88
C LEU A 62 -5.66 1.92 7.90
N PRO A 63 -6.99 1.96 7.79
CA PRO A 63 -7.86 1.20 8.67
C PRO A 63 -7.75 -0.31 8.39
N ILE A 64 -7.86 -1.08 9.46
CA ILE A 64 -7.95 -2.55 9.44
C ILE A 64 -9.40 -2.91 9.76
N PHE A 65 -10.13 -3.48 8.80
CA PHE A 65 -11.56 -3.74 8.96
C PHE A 65 -11.86 -5.14 9.51
N GLY A 66 -10.93 -6.08 9.39
CA GLY A 66 -11.10 -7.47 9.81
C GLY A 66 -11.35 -8.42 8.63
N ILE A 67 -11.05 -9.71 8.86
CA ILE A 67 -11.18 -10.78 7.86
C ILE A 67 -12.63 -10.91 7.37
N GLN A 68 -13.59 -10.78 8.29
CA GLN A 68 -15.03 -10.80 8.01
C GLN A 68 -15.48 -9.68 7.07
N ASN A 69 -14.70 -8.61 6.96
CA ASN A 69 -14.93 -7.46 6.09
C ASN A 69 -14.06 -7.49 4.82
N GLY A 70 -13.47 -8.65 4.50
CA GLY A 70 -12.73 -8.86 3.26
C GLY A 70 -11.30 -8.31 3.26
N ASP A 71 -10.66 -8.16 4.42
CA ASP A 71 -9.23 -7.79 4.47
C ASP A 71 -8.31 -8.89 3.91
N ILE A 72 -8.76 -10.13 3.89
CA ILE A 72 -8.06 -11.25 3.28
C ILE A 72 -8.91 -11.75 2.12
N LEU A 73 -8.37 -11.60 0.91
CA LEU A 73 -8.97 -12.07 -0.34
C LEU A 73 -8.24 -13.34 -0.80
N GLU A 74 -8.59 -13.89 -1.95
CA GLU A 74 -7.92 -15.09 -2.49
C GLU A 74 -6.48 -14.80 -2.93
N ASP A 75 -6.23 -13.60 -3.49
CA ASP A 75 -4.99 -13.23 -4.19
C ASP A 75 -4.15 -12.18 -3.45
N ARG A 76 -4.71 -11.54 -2.41
CA ARG A 76 -4.06 -10.45 -1.68
C ARG A 76 -4.64 -10.22 -0.28
N ILE A 77 -3.87 -9.51 0.53
CA ILE A 77 -4.36 -8.83 1.74
C ILE A 77 -4.66 -7.36 1.38
N GLN A 78 -5.69 -6.79 2.00
CA GLN A 78 -6.11 -5.41 1.77
C GLN A 78 -6.32 -4.66 3.08
N TYR A 79 -5.63 -3.53 3.22
CA TYR A 79 -5.87 -2.53 4.26
C TYR A 79 -6.47 -1.29 3.64
N GLY A 80 -7.37 -0.60 4.34
CA GLY A 80 -8.08 0.54 3.77
C GLY A 80 -9.12 0.16 2.70
N ARG A 81 -9.98 1.12 2.33
CA ARG A 81 -11.02 0.99 1.30
C ARG A 81 -11.17 2.34 0.60
N ILE A 82 -11.54 2.33 -0.68
CA ILE A 82 -11.96 3.55 -1.36
C ILE A 82 -13.31 3.96 -0.78
N PRO A 83 -13.47 5.18 -0.24
CA PRO A 83 -14.75 5.65 0.27
C PRO A 83 -15.75 5.85 -0.88
N ASP A 84 -17.03 5.64 -0.61
CA ASP A 84 -18.10 5.82 -1.60
C ASP A 84 -18.27 7.29 -2.03
N SER A 85 -17.77 8.24 -1.23
CA SER A 85 -17.79 9.67 -1.53
C SER A 85 -16.54 10.12 -2.28
N PHE A 86 -16.72 10.78 -3.43
CA PHE A 86 -15.63 11.33 -4.26
C PHE A 86 -14.86 12.50 -3.64
N SER A 87 -15.30 13.05 -2.50
CA SER A 87 -14.62 14.15 -1.82
C SER A 87 -13.56 13.63 -0.84
N TRP A 88 -12.42 13.21 -1.37
CA TRP A 88 -11.21 13.02 -0.55
C TRP A 88 -10.32 14.25 -0.66
N ASN A 89 -9.88 14.77 0.48
CA ASN A 89 -9.22 16.08 0.54
C ASN A 89 -7.76 16.05 0.08
N ASP A 90 -7.06 14.91 0.21
CA ASP A 90 -5.66 14.78 -0.18
C ASP A 90 -5.47 13.72 -1.29
N PRO A 91 -5.28 14.13 -2.55
CA PRO A 91 -5.11 13.21 -3.68
C PRO A 91 -3.80 12.41 -3.65
N ASN A 92 -2.89 12.74 -2.72
CA ASN A 92 -1.59 12.10 -2.56
C ASN A 92 -1.58 11.10 -1.40
N GLU A 93 -2.67 11.03 -0.62
CA GLU A 93 -2.79 10.11 0.50
C GLU A 93 -3.30 8.73 0.06
N PRO A 94 -2.54 7.65 0.31
CA PRO A 94 -3.02 6.30 0.04
C PRO A 94 -4.23 5.95 0.90
N LEU A 95 -5.25 5.38 0.24
CA LEU A 95 -6.50 4.96 0.84
C LEU A 95 -6.63 3.44 0.93
N VAL A 96 -5.92 2.74 0.05
CA VAL A 96 -5.89 1.27 0.02
C VAL A 96 -4.44 0.82 -0.13
N CYS A 97 -4.08 -0.20 0.65
CA CYS A 97 -2.86 -0.96 0.46
C CYS A 97 -3.22 -2.41 0.15
N ASN A 98 -2.70 -2.94 -0.94
CA ASN A 98 -2.76 -4.34 -1.27
C ASN A 98 -1.38 -4.99 -1.18
N ILE A 99 -1.33 -6.17 -0.58
CA ILE A 99 -0.14 -7.02 -0.56
C ILE A 99 -0.50 -8.33 -1.23
N PHE A 100 0.09 -8.59 -2.40
CA PHE A 100 -0.23 -9.77 -3.21
C PHE A 100 0.45 -11.04 -2.67
N ASN A 101 -0.14 -12.19 -2.97
CA ASN A 101 0.28 -13.50 -2.42
C ASN A 101 1.69 -13.93 -2.76
N ASN A 102 2.22 -13.46 -3.89
CA ASN A 102 3.59 -13.71 -4.30
C ASN A 102 4.60 -12.97 -3.43
N LEU A 103 4.15 -12.05 -2.57
CA LEU A 103 4.97 -11.25 -1.65
C LEU A 103 6.07 -10.44 -2.37
N THR A 104 5.86 -10.12 -3.65
CA THR A 104 6.80 -9.32 -4.44
C THR A 104 6.28 -7.94 -4.79
N CYS A 105 5.03 -7.63 -4.45
CA CYS A 105 4.37 -6.38 -4.80
C CYS A 105 3.52 -5.84 -3.64
N ILE A 106 3.72 -4.56 -3.33
CA ILE A 106 2.82 -3.75 -2.50
C ILE A 106 2.22 -2.66 -3.39
N ARG A 107 0.90 -2.59 -3.44
CA ARG A 107 0.16 -1.61 -4.23
C ARG A 107 -0.54 -0.63 -3.31
N PHE A 108 -0.41 0.66 -3.61
CA PHE A 108 -1.20 1.73 -3.01
C PHE A 108 -2.17 2.31 -4.02
N ALA A 109 -3.41 2.56 -3.59
CA ALA A 109 -4.39 3.30 -4.38
C ALA A 109 -4.75 4.63 -3.71
N MET A 110 -4.78 5.69 -4.50
CA MET A 110 -5.21 7.04 -4.13
C MET A 110 -6.42 7.44 -4.99
N LEU A 111 -7.24 8.35 -4.49
CA LEU A 111 -8.44 8.85 -5.16
C LEU A 111 -8.23 10.30 -5.65
N SER A 112 -8.98 10.68 -6.69
CA SER A 112 -9.06 12.05 -7.23
C SER A 112 -7.76 12.62 -7.85
N PRO A 113 -7.29 12.10 -9.00
CA PRO A 113 -7.87 11.02 -9.81
C PRO A 113 -7.51 9.62 -9.25
N LEU A 114 -8.19 8.58 -9.75
CA LEU A 114 -7.82 7.20 -9.41
C LEU A 114 -6.39 6.94 -9.89
N ARG A 115 -5.48 6.77 -8.93
CA ARG A 115 -4.06 6.58 -9.17
C ARG A 115 -3.57 5.40 -8.34
N ILE A 116 -2.78 4.55 -8.97
CA ILE A 116 -2.23 3.35 -8.36
C ILE A 116 -0.72 3.44 -8.44
N VAL A 117 -0.03 3.15 -7.35
CA VAL A 117 1.43 3.00 -7.33
C VAL A 117 1.75 1.62 -6.81
N GLU A 118 2.48 0.85 -7.60
CA GLU A 118 2.95 -0.49 -7.28
C GLU A 118 4.44 -0.46 -7.01
N PHE A 119 4.85 -0.99 -5.87
CA PHE A 119 6.23 -1.17 -5.46
C PHE A 119 6.59 -2.65 -5.57
N TYR A 120 7.61 -2.94 -6.37
CA TYR A 120 8.12 -4.29 -6.60
C TYR A 120 9.43 -4.50 -5.84
N GLY A 121 9.57 -5.65 -5.21
CA GLY A 121 10.69 -5.91 -4.30
C GLY A 121 10.50 -7.16 -3.43
N GLN A 122 11.00 -7.09 -2.20
CA GLN A 122 10.98 -8.23 -1.28
C GLN A 122 10.78 -7.79 0.18
N PHE A 123 10.14 -8.67 0.95
CA PHE A 123 10.07 -8.55 2.42
C PHE A 123 11.42 -8.91 3.03
N VAL A 124 11.90 -8.05 3.92
CA VAL A 124 13.17 -8.23 4.65
C VAL A 124 12.92 -8.64 6.09
N ASP A 125 11.80 -8.21 6.67
CA ASP A 125 11.37 -8.60 8.02
C ASP A 125 9.84 -8.66 8.12
N ILE A 126 9.33 -9.62 8.88
CA ILE A 126 7.91 -9.83 9.19
C ILE A 126 7.82 -10.35 10.64
N GLN A 127 7.20 -9.57 11.53
CA GLN A 127 7.11 -9.87 12.97
C GLN A 127 5.72 -10.39 13.33
#